data_AF-A0A3C1RCN4-F1
#
_entry.id   AF-A0A3C1RCN4-F1
#
_cell.length_a   1.000
_cell.length_b   1.000
_cell.length_c   1.000
_cell.angle_alpha   90.00
_cell.angle_beta   90.00
_cell.angle_gamma   90.00
#
_symmetry.space_group_name_H-M   'P 1'
#
loop_
_entity.id
_entity.type
_entity.pdbx_description
1 polymer ?
#
loop_
_entity_poly.entity_id
_entity_poly.type
_entity_poly.pdbx_seq_one_letter_code
_entity_poly.pdbx_strand_id
1 'polypeptide(L)'
;MNETERINEDLRQYKLFKIQRVNTHEQKFKELKNDFVKIQKNEILNYLIAFLNMAVIVLSLYNLFKLFTVSNYFDSNSELVIFNIFSILVFSLFLTYKFWNFNLKLKKYIKTAENAQSYFQNESENLRSNYENYVDHYLNDIKRK
;
A
#
# COMPACT_ATOMS: atom_id res chain seq x y z
N MET A 1 -29.96 18.01 -38.58
CA MET A 1 -28.84 18.24 -37.65
C MET A 1 -27.78 18.98 -38.42
N ASN A 2 -27.54 20.24 -38.06
CA ASN A 2 -26.52 21.08 -38.72
C ASN A 2 -25.12 20.60 -38.32
N GLU A 3 -24.12 20.88 -39.17
CA GLU A 3 -22.73 20.48 -38.95
C GLU A 3 -22.20 20.99 -37.59
N THR A 4 -22.60 22.20 -37.20
CA THR A 4 -22.29 22.80 -35.89
C THR A 4 -22.89 22.04 -34.71
N GLU A 5 -24.12 21.52 -34.85
CA GLU A 5 -24.77 20.71 -33.80
C GLU A 5 -24.05 19.37 -33.63
N ARG A 6 -23.62 18.77 -34.74
CA ARG A 6 -22.86 17.53 -34.73
C ARG A 6 -21.49 17.69 -34.07
N ILE A 7 -20.76 18.76 -34.40
CA ILE A 7 -19.47 19.10 -33.76
C ILE A 7 -19.64 19.31 -32.25
N ASN A 8 -20.72 19.97 -31.82
CA ASN A 8 -21.00 20.19 -30.40
C ASN A 8 -21.34 18.89 -29.66
N GLU A 9 -22.10 17.99 -30.28
CA GLU A 9 -22.40 16.69 -29.67
C GLU A 9 -21.13 15.82 -29.57
N ASP A 10 -20.27 15.81 -30.60
CA ASP A 10 -18.99 15.10 -30.57
C ASP A 10 -18.07 15.64 -29.45
N LEU A 11 -18.00 16.97 -29.27
CA LEU A 11 -17.27 17.62 -28.19
C LEU A 11 -17.84 17.27 -26.81
N ARG A 12 -19.16 17.20 -26.69
CA ARG A 12 -19.85 16.81 -25.45
C ARG A 12 -19.52 15.37 -25.07
N GLN A 13 -19.59 14.44 -26.03
CA GLN A 13 -19.25 13.03 -25.83
C GLN A 13 -17.78 12.87 -25.44
N TYR A 14 -16.87 13.60 -26.10
CA TYR A 14 -15.45 13.58 -25.75
C TYR A 14 -15.19 14.04 -24.31
N LYS A 15 -15.83 15.14 -23.86
CA LYS A 15 -15.70 15.64 -22.48
C LYS A 15 -16.22 14.63 -21.45
N LEU A 16 -17.38 14.03 -21.69
CA LEU A 16 -17.96 12.99 -20.84
C LEU A 16 -17.07 11.75 -20.76
N PHE A 17 -16.54 11.30 -21.89
CA PHE A 17 -15.60 10.18 -21.95
C PHE A 17 -14.32 10.45 -21.15
N LYS A 18 -13.78 11.68 -21.23
CA LYS A 18 -12.61 12.10 -20.44
C LYS A 18 -12.90 12.03 -18.94
N ILE A 19 -14.05 12.54 -18.48
CA ILE A 19 -14.48 12.45 -17.06
C ILE A 19 -14.60 10.98 -16.63
N GLN A 20 -15.27 10.15 -17.42
CA GLN A 20 -15.46 8.74 -17.12
C GLN A 20 -14.11 8.00 -16.99
N ARG A 21 -13.15 8.30 -17.86
CA ARG A 21 -11.80 7.73 -17.81
C ARG A 21 -11.08 8.09 -16.51
N VAL A 22 -11.15 9.35 -16.10
CA VAL A 22 -10.55 9.83 -14.84
C VAL A 22 -11.20 9.16 -13.62
N ASN A 23 -12.53 9.09 -13.57
CA ASN A 23 -13.26 8.38 -12.51
C ASN A 23 -12.89 6.89 -12.42
N THR A 24 -12.70 6.25 -13.58
CA THR A 24 -12.27 4.85 -13.64
C THR A 24 -10.88 4.67 -13.02
N HIS A 25 -9.96 5.62 -13.26
CA HIS A 25 -8.64 5.60 -12.63
C HIS A 25 -8.72 5.82 -11.12
N GLU A 26 -9.51 6.78 -10.65
CA GLU A 26 -9.77 7.01 -9.22
C GLU A 26 -10.26 5.73 -8.53
N GLN A 27 -11.29 5.08 -9.10
CA GLN A 27 -11.85 3.84 -8.55
C GLN A 27 -10.81 2.71 -8.49
N LYS A 28 -10.00 2.54 -9.53
CA LYS A 28 -8.91 1.55 -9.54
C LYS A 28 -7.92 1.78 -8.41
N PHE A 29 -7.51 3.03 -8.16
CA PHE A 29 -6.59 3.34 -7.07
C PHE A 29 -7.24 3.20 -5.69
N LYS A 30 -8.54 3.46 -5.57
CA LYS A 30 -9.32 3.20 -4.35
C LYS A 30 -9.39 1.71 -4.02
N GLU A 31 -9.68 0.86 -5.01
CA GLU A 31 -9.68 -0.60 -4.86
C GLU A 31 -8.28 -1.11 -4.50
N LEU A 32 -7.25 -0.64 -5.20
CA LEU A 32 -5.86 -0.97 -4.92
C LEU A 32 -5.44 -0.60 -3.48
N LYS A 33 -5.82 0.60 -3.01
CA LYS A 33 -5.61 1.02 -1.62
C LYS A 33 -6.30 0.08 -0.64
N ASN A 34 -7.56 -0.27 -0.90
CA ASN A 34 -8.30 -1.19 -0.03
C ASN A 34 -7.66 -2.57 0.06
N ASP A 35 -7.14 -3.09 -1.06
CA ASP A 35 -6.46 -4.38 -1.07
C ASP A 35 -5.13 -4.34 -0.31
N PHE A 36 -4.34 -3.27 -0.44
CA PHE A 36 -3.14 -3.10 0.39
C PHE A 36 -3.46 -2.96 1.88
N VAL A 37 -4.55 -2.27 2.24
CA VAL A 37 -5.01 -2.18 3.64
C VAL A 37 -5.50 -3.53 4.17
N LYS A 38 -6.14 -4.36 3.35
CA LYS A 38 -6.50 -5.73 3.73
C LYS A 38 -5.27 -6.60 3.97
N ILE A 39 -4.25 -6.49 3.11
CA ILE A 39 -2.95 -7.18 3.30
C ILE A 39 -2.33 -6.74 4.62
N GLN A 40 -2.39 -5.45 4.95
CA GLN A 40 -1.93 -4.92 6.24
C GLN A 40 -2.71 -5.48 7.43
N LYS A 41 -4.02 -5.71 7.32
CA LYS A 41 -4.82 -6.28 8.43
C LYS A 41 -4.50 -7.75 8.72
N ASN A 42 -4.08 -8.52 7.71
CA ASN A 42 -3.56 -9.88 7.93
C ASN A 42 -2.19 -9.89 8.66
N GLU A 43 -1.62 -8.73 9.01
CA GLU A 43 -0.37 -8.64 9.76
C GLU A 43 -0.46 -9.11 11.21
N ILE A 44 -1.63 -9.36 11.82
CA ILE A 44 -1.70 -9.86 13.21
C ILE A 44 -0.84 -11.12 13.39
N LEU A 45 -0.88 -12.02 12.41
CA LEU A 45 -0.08 -13.24 12.40
C LEU A 45 1.41 -12.92 12.20
N ASN A 46 1.74 -11.88 11.41
CA ASN A 46 3.11 -11.39 11.23
C ASN A 46 3.66 -10.71 12.49
N TYR A 47 2.84 -9.96 13.24
CA TYR A 47 3.23 -9.38 14.53
C TYR A 47 3.44 -10.46 15.59
N LEU A 48 2.63 -11.52 15.59
CA LEU A 48 2.84 -12.70 16.43
C LEU A 48 4.15 -13.41 16.09
N ILE A 49 4.45 -13.63 14.80
CA ILE A 49 5.72 -14.20 14.35
C ILE A 49 6.89 -13.29 14.76
N ALA A 50 6.78 -11.99 14.57
CA ALA A 50 7.82 -11.03 14.96
C ALA A 50 8.05 -11.02 16.48
N PHE A 51 6.99 -11.09 17.28
CA PHE A 51 7.07 -11.18 18.74
C PHE A 51 7.76 -12.47 19.18
N LEU A 52 7.35 -13.62 18.64
CA LEU A 52 8.00 -14.91 18.90
C LEU A 52 9.48 -14.86 18.52
N ASN A 53 9.80 -14.24 17.39
CA ASN A 53 11.17 -14.09 16.92
C ASN A 53 12.02 -13.22 17.85
N MET A 54 11.46 -12.13 18.40
CA MET A 54 12.12 -11.31 19.41
C MET A 54 12.33 -12.08 20.72
N ALA A 55 11.33 -12.87 21.16
CA ALA A 55 11.48 -13.72 22.34
C ALA A 55 12.60 -14.75 22.15
N VAL A 56 12.69 -15.35 20.96
CA VAL A 56 13.76 -16.28 20.59
C VAL A 56 15.13 -15.60 20.62
N ILE A 57 15.26 -14.38 20.09
CA ILE A 57 16.52 -13.60 20.16
C ILE A 57 16.93 -13.37 21.62
N VAL A 58 15.99 -12.92 22.48
CA VAL A 58 16.26 -12.63 23.89
C VAL A 58 16.68 -13.89 24.64
N LEU A 59 16.00 -15.02 24.42
CA LEU A 59 16.35 -16.31 25.02
C LEU A 59 17.72 -16.80 24.55
N SER A 60 18.03 -16.63 23.26
CA SER A 60 19.34 -16.96 22.69
C SER A 60 20.47 -16.14 23.32
N LEU A 61 20.26 -14.83 23.49
CA LEU A 61 21.23 -13.94 24.18
C LEU A 61 21.42 -14.32 25.64
N TYR A 62 20.32 -14.64 26.35
CA TYR A 62 20.38 -15.10 27.74
C TYR A 62 21.18 -16.40 27.89
N ASN A 63 20.93 -17.39 27.01
CA ASN A 63 21.66 -18.66 27.03
C ASN A 63 23.14 -18.48 26.71
N LEU A 64 23.47 -17.59 25.78
CA LEU A 64 24.84 -17.23 25.44
C LEU A 64 25.55 -16.57 26.63
N PHE A 65 24.89 -15.62 27.30
CA PHE A 65 25.41 -15.00 28.53
C PHE A 65 25.65 -16.02 29.66
N LYS A 66 24.70 -16.95 29.89
CA LYS A 66 24.83 -17.99 30.91
C LYS A 66 25.96 -18.97 30.59
N LEU A 67 26.13 -19.34 29.33
CA LEU A 67 27.23 -20.19 28.86
C LEU A 67 28.60 -19.59 29.18
N PHE A 68 28.76 -18.26 29.09
CA PHE A 68 30.03 -17.59 29.40
C PHE A 68 30.27 -17.30 30.89
N THR A 69 29.23 -17.37 31.73
CA THR A 69 29.32 -16.95 33.15
C THR A 69 29.24 -18.11 34.15
N VAL A 70 28.64 -19.24 33.76
CA VAL A 70 28.45 -20.40 34.63
C VAL A 70 29.26 -21.57 34.07
N SER A 71 30.29 -21.98 34.81
CA SER A 71 31.03 -23.22 34.50
C SER A 71 30.06 -24.39 34.50
N ASN A 72 30.15 -25.26 33.49
CA ASN A 72 29.30 -26.46 33.34
C ASN A 72 27.81 -26.17 33.08
N TYR A 73 27.45 -25.00 32.52
CA TYR A 73 26.05 -24.72 32.14
C TYR A 73 25.51 -25.67 31.06
N PHE A 74 26.38 -26.18 30.19
CA PHE A 74 26.09 -27.27 29.25
C PHE A 74 27.17 -28.34 29.39
N ASP A 75 26.85 -29.42 30.08
CA ASP A 75 27.78 -30.50 30.44
C ASP A 75 28.24 -31.38 29.25
N SER A 76 27.61 -31.25 28.08
CA SER A 76 28.04 -31.93 26.85
C SER A 76 27.48 -31.25 25.60
N ASN A 77 28.22 -31.29 24.48
CA ASN A 77 27.85 -30.71 23.18
C ASN A 77 27.77 -29.16 23.13
N SER A 78 28.59 -28.46 23.92
CA SER A 78 28.61 -26.97 23.96
C SER A 78 28.79 -26.32 22.59
N GLU A 79 29.62 -26.88 21.71
CA GLU A 79 29.83 -26.38 20.35
C GLU A 79 28.56 -26.45 19.49
N LEU A 80 27.81 -27.56 19.57
CA LEU A 80 26.53 -27.73 18.87
C LEU A 80 25.46 -26.77 19.42
N VAL A 81 25.47 -26.51 20.73
CA VAL A 81 24.56 -25.54 21.36
C VAL A 81 24.87 -24.12 20.90
N ILE A 82 26.15 -23.72 20.86
CA ILE A 82 26.58 -22.42 20.37
C ILE A 82 26.21 -22.26 18.88
N PHE A 83 26.45 -23.29 18.06
CA PHE A 83 26.09 -23.27 16.64
C PHE A 83 24.57 -23.11 16.43
N ASN A 84 23.75 -23.80 17.22
CA ASN A 84 22.29 -23.64 17.20
C ASN A 84 21.85 -22.22 17.59
N ILE A 85 22.43 -21.66 18.66
CA ILE A 85 22.14 -20.29 19.08
C ILE A 85 22.48 -19.29 17.96
N PHE A 86 23.65 -19.42 17.34
CA PHE A 86 24.06 -18.57 16.22
C PHE A 86 23.14 -18.73 15.01
N SER A 87 22.82 -19.96 14.63
CA SER A 87 21.93 -20.24 13.50
C SER A 87 20.55 -19.62 13.72
N ILE A 88 19.99 -19.79 14.92
CA ILE A 88 18.73 -19.18 15.33
C ILE A 88 18.80 -17.66 15.22
N LEU A 89 19.84 -17.02 15.77
CA LEU A 89 20.01 -15.57 15.69
C LEU A 89 20.08 -15.06 14.25
N VAL A 90 20.83 -15.75 13.38
CA VAL A 90 20.96 -15.37 11.96
C VAL A 90 19.62 -15.50 11.24
N PHE A 91 18.90 -16.61 11.41
CA PHE A 91 17.56 -16.78 10.82
C PHE A 91 16.56 -15.76 11.36
N SER A 92 16.60 -15.48 12.67
CA SER A 92 15.74 -14.49 13.31
C SER A 92 16.01 -13.07 12.79
N LEU A 93 17.26 -12.67 12.63
CA LEU A 93 17.61 -11.37 12.05
C LEU A 93 17.17 -11.27 10.58
N PHE A 94 17.37 -12.34 9.80
CA PHE A 94 16.95 -12.40 8.40
C PHE A 94 15.43 -12.24 8.26
N LEU A 95 14.65 -12.98 9.06
CA LEU A 95 13.19 -12.88 9.06
C LEU A 95 12.74 -11.47 9.45
N THR A 96 13.33 -10.88 10.50
CA THR A 96 13.01 -9.52 10.94
C THR A 96 13.28 -8.50 9.84
N TYR A 97 14.42 -8.61 9.15
CA TYR A 97 14.75 -7.74 8.02
C TYR A 97 13.75 -7.88 6.87
N LYS A 98 13.33 -9.11 6.53
CA LYS A 98 12.33 -9.35 5.47
C LYS A 98 10.98 -8.73 5.83
N PHE A 99 10.50 -8.91 7.06
CA PHE A 99 9.25 -8.32 7.53
C PHE A 99 9.31 -6.79 7.53
N TRP A 100 10.40 -6.22 8.03
CA TRP A 100 10.60 -4.78 8.04
C TRP A 100 10.51 -4.17 6.64
N ASN A 101 11.23 -4.75 5.67
CA ASN A 101 11.22 -4.28 4.29
C ASN A 101 9.85 -4.44 3.62
N PHE A 102 9.16 -5.54 3.89
CA PHE A 102 7.82 -5.76 3.36
C PHE A 102 6.85 -4.67 3.88
N ASN A 103 6.85 -4.41 5.19
CA ASN A 103 6.00 -3.40 5.80
C ASN A 103 6.32 -1.98 5.31
N LEU A 104 7.61 -1.66 5.14
CA LEU A 104 8.01 -0.37 4.55
C LEU A 104 7.50 -0.20 3.13
N LYS A 105 7.63 -1.24 2.29
CA LYS A 105 7.12 -1.22 0.92
C LYS A 105 5.60 -1.11 0.88
N LEU A 106 4.89 -1.86 1.72
CA LEU A 106 3.44 -1.83 1.80
C LEU A 106 2.92 -0.45 2.20
N LYS A 107 3.51 0.16 3.24
CA LYS A 107 3.20 1.55 3.63
C LYS A 107 3.43 2.54 2.50
N LYS A 108 4.53 2.39 1.76
CA LYS A 108 4.82 3.23 0.58
C LYS A 108 3.77 3.05 -0.51
N TYR A 109 3.36 1.81 -0.81
CA TYR A 109 2.34 1.54 -1.82
C TYR A 109 0.96 2.07 -1.45
N ILE A 110 0.55 1.95 -0.18
CA ILE A 110 -0.69 2.55 0.33
C ILE A 110 -0.67 4.07 0.11
N LYS A 111 0.41 4.74 0.50
CA LYS A 111 0.55 6.20 0.32
C LYS A 111 0.54 6.61 -1.16
N THR A 112 1.22 5.86 -2.02
CA THR A 112 1.21 6.12 -3.46
C THR A 112 -0.20 5.97 -4.05
N ALA A 113 -0.93 4.91 -3.67
CA ALA A 113 -2.30 4.68 -4.13
C ALA A 113 -3.25 5.79 -3.64
N GLU A 114 -3.09 6.24 -2.40
CA GLU A 114 -3.85 7.35 -1.82
C GLU A 114 -3.58 8.67 -2.54
N ASN A 115 -2.32 9.01 -2.79
CA ASN A 115 -1.96 10.21 -3.55
C ASN A 115 -2.51 10.17 -4.98
N ALA A 116 -2.43 9.01 -5.64
CA ALA A 116 -2.98 8.83 -6.98
C ALA A 116 -4.49 8.97 -6.99
N GLN A 117 -5.19 8.35 -6.03
CA GLN A 117 -6.63 8.49 -5.86
C GLN A 117 -7.01 9.97 -5.71
N SER A 118 -6.35 10.71 -4.81
CA SER A 118 -6.63 12.13 -4.59
C SER A 118 -6.38 12.98 -5.84
N TYR A 119 -5.31 12.69 -6.59
CA TYR A 119 -5.04 13.37 -7.85
C TYR A 119 -6.17 13.19 -8.87
N PHE A 120 -6.61 11.94 -9.10
CA PHE A 120 -7.68 11.67 -10.06
C PHE A 120 -9.04 12.20 -9.59
N GLN A 121 -9.30 12.19 -8.28
CA GLN A 121 -10.51 12.78 -7.72
C GLN A 121 -10.57 14.30 -8.01
N ASN A 122 -9.49 15.04 -7.70
CA ASN A 122 -9.42 16.48 -7.95
C ASN A 122 -9.53 16.81 -9.45
N GLU A 123 -8.87 16.02 -10.31
CA GLU A 123 -8.97 16.19 -11.76
C GLU A 123 -10.40 15.92 -12.27
N SER A 124 -11.09 14.94 -11.70
CA SER A 124 -12.49 14.66 -12.04
C SER A 124 -13.41 15.81 -11.66
N GLU A 125 -13.27 16.34 -10.43
CA GLU A 125 -14.04 17.48 -9.94
C GLU A 125 -13.84 18.72 -10.83
N ASN A 126 -12.59 19.01 -11.21
CA ASN A 126 -12.27 20.09 -12.14
C ASN A 126 -12.91 19.90 -13.52
N LEU A 127 -12.81 18.70 -14.11
CA LEU A 127 -13.40 18.40 -15.42
C LEU A 127 -14.93 18.47 -15.39
N ARG A 128 -15.53 18.02 -14.28
CA ARG A 128 -16.98 18.07 -14.08
C ARG A 128 -17.48 19.50 -13.94
N SER A 129 -16.80 20.34 -13.16
CA SER A 129 -17.11 21.77 -13.05
C SER A 129 -16.98 22.48 -14.42
N ASN A 130 -15.92 22.20 -15.18
CA ASN A 130 -15.74 22.74 -16.52
C ASN A 130 -16.83 22.28 -17.50
N TYR A 131 -17.32 21.05 -17.35
CA TYR A 131 -18.42 20.52 -18.14
C TYR A 131 -19.75 21.20 -17.78
N GLU A 132 -20.04 21.34 -16.48
CA GLU A 132 -21.24 22.03 -15.99
C GLU A 132 -21.27 23.48 -16.49
N ASN A 133 -20.16 24.21 -16.39
CA ASN A 133 -20.03 25.56 -16.95
C ASN A 133 -20.28 25.61 -18.46
N TYR A 134 -19.77 24.62 -19.22
CA TYR A 134 -20.03 24.55 -20.66
C TYR A 134 -21.51 24.29 -20.98
N VAL A 135 -22.17 23.42 -20.23
CA VAL A 135 -23.61 23.16 -20.39
C VAL A 135 -24.41 24.43 -20.07
N ASP A 136 -24.10 25.07 -18.95
CA ASP A 136 -24.85 26.23 -18.46
C ASP A 136 -24.69 27.47 -19.33
N HIS A 137 -23.50 27.74 -19.85
CA HIS A 137 -23.25 28.92 -20.67
C HIS A 137 -23.46 28.68 -22.16
N TYR A 138 -23.23 27.48 -22.68
CA TYR A 138 -23.23 27.26 -24.12
C TYR A 138 -24.53 26.59 -24.60
N LEU A 139 -24.96 25.51 -23.94
CA LEU A 139 -26.16 24.79 -24.38
C LEU A 139 -27.45 25.52 -24.00
N ASN A 140 -27.50 26.18 -22.84
CA ASN A 140 -28.69 26.94 -22.44
C ASN A 140 -28.84 28.24 -23.23
N ASP A 141 -27.75 28.90 -23.60
CA ASP A 141 -27.80 30.11 -24.45
C ASP A 141 -28.18 29.78 -25.89
N ILE A 142 -27.79 28.61 -26.41
CA ILE A 142 -28.25 28.11 -27.72
C ILE A 142 -29.76 27.78 -27.70
N LYS A 143 -30.29 27.22 -26.61
CA LYS A 143 -31.73 26.92 -26.46
C LYS A 143 -32.62 28.15 -26.30
N ARG A 144 -32.05 29.29 -25.89
CA ARG A 144 -32.79 30.55 -25.69
C ARG A 144 -32.86 31.42 -26.95
N LYS A 145 -32.07 31.11 -27.98
CA LYS A 145 -32.15 31.73 -29.32
C LYS A 145 -33.07 30.92 -30.23
#